data_AF-A0A8T6R906-F1
#
_entry.id   AF-A0A8T6R906-F1
#
_cell.length_a   1.000
_cell.length_b   1.000
_cell.length_c   1.000
_cell.angle_alpha   90.00
_cell.angle_beta   90.00
_cell.angle_gamma   90.00
#
_symmetry.space_group_name_H-M   'P 1'
#
loop_
_entity.id
_entity.type
_entity.pdbx_description
1 polymer ?
#
loop_
_entity_poly.entity_id
_entity_poly.type
_entity_poly.pdbx_seq_one_letter_code
_entity_poly.pdbx_strand_id
1 'polypeptide(L)'
;MAALLLLCALVLAGTLLVSGVLKLRDLTGTADGLARLDVLPERLVRPAALALPIAEVLLGVLLLATRGSALVFVALSATVLVAAFTVVVVRLVRREDEVPCACFGSASEEPVSALTVARNAGLLVSALLVAVTAPVSGGVLPVLTGSGPAEVLLGVLGATAVASVALLVGRLHAQGRRIVDLEARLETAEARPASREPVLIPDARVIDATGAEWTLAALSAERAQLVIGVAPGCGACHDLAEIVPQWRHGLGGEVDVILVANTPREQALRVYGAHDAHLYADPTGTVFSALGIAGTPAALLLGTNGKVAAGPALGAEAIVELVTAVIQAIGVNVMTGQAHQAQGPRLIGGEDTGDQYLPAAGFVVPDVRVRHEDGSESQMSHALARLTPDHGDVAVVSWRNGCGYCGEIVEQMRFFSGTGDVVLLVNEPVSTVRDQGIEGPVLQVLDADASGVLGLLGTPSGFPVRDLAMQPGGGVGGGSVLRMLRERAVAHGSLTAEQAASPVFGGAPLPSPGHAHGGHDHAGHDHAGHDHAHATPEHVGRH
;
A
#
# COMPACT_ATOMS: atom_id res chain seq x y z
N MET A 1 4.91 -31.57 -40.11
CA MET A 1 3.97 -30.45 -40.31
C MET A 1 2.92 -30.39 -39.21
N ALA A 2 2.07 -31.42 -39.03
CA ALA A 2 1.04 -31.45 -37.97
C ALA A 2 1.59 -31.23 -36.55
N ALA A 3 2.76 -31.80 -36.26
CA ALA A 3 3.58 -31.57 -35.07
C ALA A 3 3.77 -30.11 -34.67
N LEU A 4 4.28 -29.33 -35.61
CA LEU A 4 4.62 -27.93 -35.40
C LEU A 4 3.35 -27.10 -35.20
N LEU A 5 2.29 -27.39 -35.94
CA LEU A 5 1.02 -26.66 -35.88
C LEU A 5 0.28 -26.89 -34.56
N LEU A 6 0.30 -28.12 -34.04
CA LEU A 6 -0.23 -28.43 -32.72
C LEU A 6 0.51 -27.66 -31.63
N LEU A 7 1.85 -27.67 -31.68
CA LEU A 7 2.67 -26.94 -30.72
C LEU A 7 2.38 -25.43 -30.77
N CYS A 8 2.31 -24.84 -31.96
CA CYS A 8 1.95 -23.43 -32.15
C CYS A 8 0.57 -23.11 -31.54
N ALA A 9 -0.44 -23.95 -31.77
CA ALA A 9 -1.78 -23.74 -31.23
C ALA A 9 -1.83 -23.86 -29.70
N LEU A 10 -1.14 -24.86 -29.13
CA LEU A 10 -1.09 -25.08 -27.67
C LEU A 10 -0.33 -23.96 -26.96
N VAL A 11 0.80 -23.51 -27.50
CA VAL A 11 1.59 -22.41 -26.93
C VAL A 11 0.81 -21.10 -26.99
N LEU A 12 0.16 -20.82 -28.13
CA LEU A 12 -0.67 -19.62 -28.29
C LEU A 12 -1.87 -19.63 -27.33
N ALA A 13 -2.63 -20.72 -27.29
CA ALA A 13 -3.78 -20.86 -26.41
C ALA A 13 -3.38 -20.79 -24.94
N GLY A 14 -2.35 -21.53 -24.53
CA GLY A 14 -1.84 -21.52 -23.16
C GLY A 14 -1.37 -20.13 -22.73
N THR A 15 -0.68 -19.40 -23.61
CA THR A 15 -0.22 -18.03 -23.30
C THR A 15 -1.39 -17.07 -23.10
N LEU A 16 -2.40 -17.10 -23.98
CA LEU A 16 -3.59 -16.24 -23.87
C LEU A 16 -4.42 -16.58 -22.62
N LEU A 17 -4.61 -17.87 -22.32
CA LEU A 17 -5.33 -18.31 -21.14
C LEU A 17 -4.64 -17.84 -19.85
N VAL A 18 -3.34 -18.08 -19.73
CA VAL A 18 -2.57 -17.69 -18.54
C VAL A 18 -2.58 -16.17 -18.40
N SER A 19 -2.24 -15.44 -19.46
CA SER A 19 -2.26 -13.97 -19.47
C SER A 19 -3.64 -13.42 -19.06
N GLY A 20 -4.71 -13.94 -19.65
CA GLY A 20 -6.06 -13.45 -19.39
C GLY A 20 -6.52 -13.73 -17.96
N VAL A 21 -6.23 -14.92 -17.42
CA VAL A 21 -6.55 -15.25 -16.02
C VAL A 21 -5.76 -14.38 -15.04
N LEU A 22 -4.49 -14.09 -15.32
CA LEU A 22 -3.68 -13.22 -14.48
C LEU A 22 -4.23 -11.79 -14.45
N LYS A 23 -4.58 -11.24 -15.61
CA LYS A 23 -5.18 -9.90 -15.69
C LYS A 23 -6.58 -9.83 -15.05
N LEU A 24 -7.37 -10.91 -15.15
CA LEU A 24 -8.68 -10.97 -14.47
C LEU A 24 -8.57 -10.98 -12.94
N ARG A 25 -7.46 -11.48 -12.39
CA ARG A 25 -7.21 -11.47 -10.93
C ARG A 25 -6.75 -10.10 -10.43
N ASP A 26 -6.23 -9.26 -11.32
CA ASP A 26 -5.70 -7.93 -11.01
C ASP A 26 -6.21 -6.90 -12.03
N LEU A 27 -7.53 -6.62 -11.96
CA LEU A 27 -8.18 -5.66 -12.86
C LEU A 27 -7.68 -4.23 -12.62
N THR A 28 -7.34 -3.89 -11.37
CA THR A 28 -6.82 -2.57 -10.98
C THR A 28 -5.45 -2.35 -11.60
N GLY A 29 -4.50 -3.28 -11.41
CA GLY A 29 -3.18 -3.21 -12.04
C GLY A 29 -3.24 -3.26 -13.57
N THR A 30 -4.22 -3.98 -14.13
CA THR A 30 -4.48 -3.98 -15.59
C THR A 30 -4.95 -2.60 -16.06
N ALA A 31 -5.84 -1.93 -15.32
CA ALA A 31 -6.32 -0.59 -15.65
C ALA A 31 -5.21 0.46 -15.55
N ASP A 32 -4.41 0.43 -14.49
CA ASP A 32 -3.26 1.32 -14.31
C ASP A 32 -2.22 1.12 -15.41
N GLY A 33 -1.97 -0.14 -15.77
CA GLY A 33 -1.15 -0.52 -16.91
C GLY A 33 -1.63 0.09 -18.22
N LEU A 34 -2.94 -0.01 -18.52
CA LEU A 34 -3.52 0.56 -19.73
C LEU A 34 -3.49 2.10 -19.73
N ALA A 35 -3.71 2.74 -18.59
CA ALA A 35 -3.65 4.19 -18.45
C ALA A 35 -2.25 4.73 -18.80
N ARG A 36 -1.19 4.06 -18.31
CA ARG A 36 0.21 4.44 -18.58
C ARG A 36 0.62 4.34 -20.05
N LEU A 37 -0.10 3.56 -20.86
CA LEU A 37 0.21 3.43 -22.29
C LEU A 37 -0.20 4.66 -23.10
N ASP A 38 -1.13 5.49 -22.58
CA ASP A 38 -1.67 6.68 -23.26
C ASP A 38 -2.19 6.39 -24.69
N VAL A 39 -2.73 5.17 -24.89
CA VAL A 39 -3.28 4.73 -26.19
C VAL A 39 -4.80 4.87 -26.22
N LEU A 40 -5.46 4.85 -25.06
CA LEU A 40 -6.92 4.94 -24.93
C LEU A 40 -7.31 6.17 -24.11
N PRO A 41 -8.44 6.82 -24.43
CA PRO A 41 -8.99 7.87 -23.57
C PRO A 41 -9.41 7.28 -22.21
N GLU A 42 -9.28 8.05 -21.13
CA GLU A 42 -9.52 7.61 -19.74
C GLU A 42 -10.87 6.89 -19.55
N ARG A 43 -11.92 7.36 -20.23
CA ARG A 43 -13.27 6.77 -20.17
C ARG A 43 -13.32 5.32 -20.67
N LEU A 44 -12.38 4.92 -21.52
CA LEU A 44 -12.29 3.58 -22.09
C LEU A 44 -11.28 2.67 -21.36
N VAL A 45 -10.47 3.20 -20.45
CA VAL A 45 -9.46 2.43 -19.72
C VAL A 45 -10.11 1.33 -18.88
N ARG A 46 -11.08 1.68 -18.03
CA ARG A 46 -11.80 0.71 -17.18
C ARG A 46 -12.54 -0.37 -17.97
N PRO A 47 -13.36 -0.06 -18.99
CA PRO A 47 -14.02 -1.11 -19.77
C PRO A 47 -13.01 -1.94 -20.58
N ALA A 48 -11.92 -1.35 -21.08
CA ALA A 48 -10.87 -2.11 -21.76
C ALA A 48 -10.12 -3.05 -20.82
N ALA A 49 -9.85 -2.63 -19.58
CA ALA A 49 -9.20 -3.45 -18.56
C ALA A 49 -10.00 -4.71 -18.19
N LEU A 50 -11.33 -4.66 -18.35
CA LEU A 50 -12.20 -5.83 -18.19
C LEU A 50 -12.37 -6.63 -19.49
N ALA A 51 -12.59 -5.96 -20.62
CA ALA A 51 -12.89 -6.62 -21.89
C ALA A 51 -11.69 -7.39 -22.45
N LEU A 52 -10.48 -6.85 -22.29
CA LEU A 52 -9.25 -7.43 -22.84
C LEU A 52 -8.92 -8.80 -22.23
N PRO A 53 -8.88 -8.99 -20.90
CA PRO A 53 -8.63 -10.30 -20.30
C PRO A 53 -9.70 -11.33 -20.65
N ILE A 54 -10.97 -10.92 -20.73
CA ILE A 54 -12.06 -11.79 -21.18
C ILE A 54 -11.81 -12.25 -22.62
N ALA A 55 -11.43 -11.34 -23.52
CA ALA A 55 -11.10 -11.69 -24.90
C ALA A 55 -9.91 -12.66 -24.99
N GLU A 56 -8.87 -12.47 -24.17
CA GLU A 56 -7.72 -13.39 -24.09
C GLU A 56 -8.15 -14.80 -23.69
N VAL A 57 -8.94 -14.93 -22.61
CA VAL A 57 -9.43 -16.24 -22.14
C VAL A 57 -10.33 -16.89 -23.18
N LEU A 58 -11.29 -16.14 -23.74
CA LEU A 58 -12.22 -16.66 -24.74
C LEU A 58 -11.49 -17.15 -25.99
N LEU A 59 -10.53 -16.38 -26.51
CA LEU A 59 -9.74 -16.79 -27.68
C LEU A 59 -8.87 -18.01 -27.36
N GLY A 60 -8.26 -18.07 -26.18
CA GLY A 60 -7.51 -19.23 -25.72
C GLY A 60 -8.35 -20.51 -25.67
N VAL A 61 -9.56 -20.44 -25.13
CA VAL A 61 -10.50 -21.59 -25.11
C VAL A 61 -10.95 -21.97 -26.53
N LEU A 62 -11.33 -20.98 -27.34
CA LEU A 62 -11.82 -21.21 -28.70
C LEU A 62 -10.75 -21.81 -29.61
N LEU A 63 -9.47 -21.45 -29.46
CA LEU A 63 -8.36 -22.06 -30.21
C LEU A 63 -8.24 -23.57 -29.97
N LEU A 64 -8.62 -24.05 -28.79
CA LEU A 64 -8.60 -25.47 -28.44
C LEU A 64 -9.88 -26.20 -28.86
N ALA A 65 -11.02 -25.51 -28.80
CA ALA A 65 -12.34 -26.09 -29.03
C ALA A 65 -12.80 -26.09 -30.50
N THR A 66 -12.34 -25.14 -31.31
CA THR A 66 -12.83 -24.92 -32.67
C THR A 66 -12.05 -25.71 -33.73
N ARG A 67 -12.70 -25.92 -34.90
CA ARG A 67 -12.17 -26.69 -36.03
C ARG A 67 -12.59 -26.08 -37.37
N GLY A 68 -11.90 -26.46 -38.44
CA GLY A 68 -12.27 -26.09 -39.81
C GLY A 68 -12.24 -24.58 -40.05
N SER A 69 -13.21 -24.06 -40.81
CA SER A 69 -13.29 -22.63 -41.16
C SER A 69 -13.48 -21.72 -39.94
N ALA A 70 -14.14 -22.19 -38.87
CA ALA A 70 -14.30 -21.43 -37.64
C ALA A 70 -12.95 -21.14 -36.95
N LEU A 71 -12.01 -22.11 -36.99
CA LEU A 71 -10.68 -21.95 -36.42
C LEU A 71 -9.88 -20.84 -37.12
N VAL A 72 -10.12 -20.60 -38.41
CA VAL A 72 -9.49 -19.50 -39.16
C VAL A 72 -9.86 -18.15 -38.53
N PHE A 73 -11.15 -17.91 -38.25
CA PHE A 73 -11.61 -16.65 -37.66
C PHE A 73 -11.06 -16.44 -36.24
N VAL A 74 -10.99 -17.51 -35.44
CA VAL A 74 -10.41 -17.47 -34.10
C VAL A 74 -8.92 -17.17 -34.16
N ALA A 75 -8.17 -17.84 -35.04
CA ALA A 75 -6.74 -17.63 -35.20
C ALA A 75 -6.40 -16.24 -35.76
N LEU A 76 -7.22 -15.70 -36.68
CA LEU A 76 -7.08 -14.31 -37.14
C LEU A 76 -7.35 -13.30 -36.02
N SER A 77 -8.37 -13.54 -35.19
CA SER A 77 -8.66 -12.68 -34.03
C SER A 77 -7.51 -12.70 -33.01
N ALA A 78 -6.96 -13.89 -32.72
CA ALA A 78 -5.77 -14.03 -31.88
C ALA A 78 -4.54 -13.34 -32.51
N THR A 79 -4.39 -13.40 -33.84
CA THR A 79 -3.31 -12.71 -34.57
C THR A 79 -3.42 -11.19 -34.38
N VAL A 80 -4.61 -10.62 -34.54
CA VAL A 80 -4.85 -9.19 -34.32
C VAL A 80 -4.52 -8.78 -32.88
N LEU A 81 -4.96 -9.59 -31.90
CA LEU A 81 -4.69 -9.32 -30.49
C LEU A 81 -3.19 -9.35 -30.16
N VAL A 82 -2.48 -10.39 -30.61
CA VAL A 82 -1.03 -10.53 -30.40
C VAL A 82 -0.26 -9.45 -31.15
N ALA A 83 -0.71 -9.04 -32.34
CA ALA A 83 -0.12 -7.93 -33.08
C ALA A 83 -0.26 -6.61 -32.29
N ALA A 84 -1.43 -6.34 -31.70
CA ALA A 84 -1.65 -5.17 -30.86
C ALA A 84 -0.70 -5.17 -29.64
N PHE A 85 -0.54 -6.29 -28.94
CA PHE A 85 0.44 -6.42 -27.86
C PHE A 85 1.89 -6.26 -28.33
N THR A 86 2.21 -6.76 -29.51
CA THR A 86 3.54 -6.58 -30.10
C THR A 86 3.82 -5.11 -30.35
N VAL A 87 2.86 -4.35 -30.89
CA VAL A 87 3.00 -2.90 -31.09
C VAL A 87 3.21 -2.18 -29.76
N VAL A 88 2.45 -2.53 -28.72
CA VAL A 88 2.61 -1.96 -27.38
C VAL A 88 4.01 -2.24 -26.82
N VAL A 89 4.45 -3.50 -26.83
CA VAL A 89 5.78 -3.88 -26.33
C VAL A 89 6.90 -3.21 -27.12
N VAL A 90 6.80 -3.12 -28.45
CA VAL A 90 7.79 -2.41 -29.27
C VAL A 90 7.83 -0.92 -28.96
N ARG A 91 6.68 -0.28 -28.69
CA ARG A 91 6.64 1.13 -28.27
C ARG A 91 7.30 1.33 -26.92
N LEU A 92 7.07 0.43 -25.96
CA LEU A 92 7.68 0.48 -24.64
C LEU A 92 9.20 0.32 -24.70
N VAL A 93 9.70 -0.68 -25.45
CA VAL A 93 11.16 -0.89 -25.62
C VAL A 93 11.84 0.27 -26.36
N ARG A 94 11.11 1.02 -27.17
CA ARG A 94 11.63 2.20 -27.89
C ARG A 94 11.58 3.49 -27.08
N ARG A 95 10.84 3.53 -25.97
CA ARG A 95 10.96 4.61 -24.99
C ARG A 95 12.16 4.25 -24.11
N GLU A 96 13.13 5.15 -23.99
CA GLU A 96 14.32 4.94 -23.15
C GLU A 96 14.00 4.94 -21.64
N ASP A 97 12.73 5.14 -21.28
CA ASP A 97 12.22 5.04 -19.92
C ASP A 97 12.00 3.57 -19.54
N GLU A 98 12.64 3.11 -18.46
CA GLU A 98 12.46 1.78 -17.87
C GLU A 98 11.06 1.62 -17.26
N VAL A 99 10.03 1.56 -18.11
CA VAL A 99 8.64 1.38 -17.68
C VAL A 99 8.34 -0.12 -17.54
N PRO A 100 8.03 -0.63 -16.33
CA PRO A 100 7.63 -2.03 -16.16
C PRO A 100 6.33 -2.29 -16.93
N CYS A 101 6.29 -3.39 -17.69
CA CYS A 101 5.16 -3.72 -18.55
C CYS A 101 4.07 -4.45 -17.77
N ALA A 102 2.95 -3.77 -17.53
CA ALA A 102 1.76 -4.31 -16.90
C ALA A 102 0.97 -5.31 -17.78
N CYS A 103 1.48 -5.74 -18.94
CA CYS A 103 0.78 -6.72 -19.79
C CYS A 103 0.65 -8.11 -19.16
N PHE A 104 1.29 -8.37 -18.00
CA PHE A 104 1.16 -9.62 -17.23
C PHE A 104 0.58 -9.40 -15.81
N GLY A 105 0.01 -8.22 -15.52
CA GLY A 105 -0.44 -7.81 -14.18
C GLY A 105 0.73 -7.41 -13.27
N SER A 106 0.45 -7.17 -11.97
CA SER A 106 1.45 -6.83 -10.93
C SER A 106 2.53 -7.90 -10.67
N ALA A 107 2.55 -9.00 -11.44
CA ALA A 107 3.43 -10.15 -11.23
C ALA A 107 4.74 -10.11 -12.04
N SER A 108 5.09 -9.01 -12.72
CA SER A 108 6.36 -8.88 -13.45
C SER A 108 6.89 -7.44 -13.41
N GLU A 109 7.90 -7.23 -12.56
CA GLU A 109 8.66 -5.98 -12.43
C GLU A 109 9.92 -5.95 -13.31
N GLU A 110 10.17 -7.00 -14.09
CA GLU A 110 11.37 -7.07 -14.94
C GLU A 110 11.24 -6.12 -16.14
N PRO A 111 12.26 -5.28 -16.42
CA PRO A 111 12.21 -4.32 -17.50
C PRO A 111 12.01 -5.00 -18.86
N VAL A 112 11.20 -4.37 -19.71
CA VAL A 112 10.84 -4.91 -21.02
C VAL A 112 12.10 -4.96 -21.90
N SER A 113 12.55 -6.16 -22.23
CA SER A 113 13.77 -6.35 -23.04
C SER A 113 13.46 -6.70 -24.50
N ALA A 114 14.48 -6.65 -25.36
CA ALA A 114 14.40 -7.12 -26.74
C ALA A 114 13.97 -8.60 -26.85
N LEU A 115 14.21 -9.40 -25.80
CA LEU A 115 13.75 -10.78 -25.70
C LEU A 115 12.21 -10.87 -25.64
N THR A 116 11.54 -9.90 -25.01
CA THR A 116 10.07 -9.81 -24.96
C THR A 116 9.49 -9.54 -26.34
N VAL A 117 10.13 -8.69 -27.14
CA VAL A 117 9.75 -8.45 -28.55
C VAL A 117 9.91 -9.73 -29.37
N ALA A 118 11.03 -10.44 -29.21
CA ALA A 118 11.27 -11.71 -29.91
C ALA A 118 10.24 -12.78 -29.53
N ARG A 119 9.86 -12.87 -28.24
CA ARG A 119 8.81 -13.76 -27.76
C ARG A 119 7.44 -13.45 -28.39
N ASN A 120 7.05 -12.18 -28.42
CA ASN A 120 5.80 -11.76 -29.06
C ASN A 120 5.78 -12.00 -30.57
N ALA A 121 6.92 -11.79 -31.25
CA ALA A 121 7.06 -12.16 -32.66
C ALA A 121 6.87 -13.67 -32.88
N GLY A 122 7.39 -14.53 -31.99
CA GLY A 122 7.17 -15.97 -32.03
C GLY A 122 5.69 -16.37 -31.85
N LEU A 123 4.96 -15.70 -30.95
CA LEU A 123 3.51 -15.89 -30.79
C LEU A 123 2.74 -15.44 -32.03
N LEU A 124 3.14 -14.32 -32.65
CA LEU A 124 2.52 -13.81 -33.86
C LEU A 124 2.70 -14.78 -35.04
N VAL A 125 3.91 -15.31 -35.21
CA VAL A 125 4.20 -16.35 -36.22
C VAL A 125 3.38 -17.61 -35.95
N SER A 126 3.26 -18.03 -34.69
CA SER A 126 2.43 -19.18 -34.30
C SER A 126 0.96 -18.96 -34.65
N ALA A 127 0.41 -17.77 -34.37
CA ALA A 127 -0.97 -17.41 -34.71
C ALA A 127 -1.21 -17.41 -36.23
N LEU A 128 -0.28 -16.85 -37.01
CA LEU A 128 -0.35 -16.85 -38.47
C LEU A 128 -0.27 -18.26 -39.06
N LEU A 129 0.62 -19.11 -38.54
CA LEU A 129 0.76 -20.50 -38.96
C LEU A 129 -0.53 -21.28 -38.69
N VAL A 130 -1.16 -21.08 -37.53
CA VAL A 130 -2.47 -21.69 -37.22
C VAL A 130 -3.55 -21.17 -38.16
N ALA A 131 -3.60 -19.86 -38.44
CA ALA A 131 -4.61 -19.27 -39.33
C ALA A 131 -4.52 -19.80 -40.77
N VAL A 132 -3.30 -19.89 -41.32
CA VAL A 132 -3.06 -20.36 -42.70
C VAL A 132 -3.31 -21.86 -42.86
N THR A 133 -3.04 -22.65 -41.82
CA THR A 133 -3.12 -24.12 -41.90
C THR A 133 -4.38 -24.71 -41.28
N ALA A 134 -5.20 -23.92 -40.57
CA ALA A 134 -6.50 -24.32 -40.03
C ALA A 134 -7.44 -25.02 -41.05
N PRO A 135 -7.51 -24.60 -42.33
CA PRO A 135 -8.36 -25.28 -43.32
C PRO A 135 -7.94 -26.72 -43.62
N VAL A 136 -6.67 -27.07 -43.37
CA VAL A 136 -6.05 -28.36 -43.76
C VAL A 136 -5.71 -29.22 -42.54
N SER A 137 -5.56 -28.63 -41.36
CA SER A 137 -5.02 -29.29 -40.17
C SER A 137 -6.06 -29.93 -39.24
N GLY A 138 -7.36 -29.78 -39.50
CA GLY A 138 -8.44 -30.46 -38.74
C GLY A 138 -8.62 -30.01 -37.28
N GLY A 139 -7.72 -29.19 -36.74
CA GLY A 139 -7.75 -28.65 -35.37
C GLY A 139 -6.90 -29.43 -34.36
N VAL A 140 -6.88 -28.97 -33.10
CA VAL A 140 -6.05 -29.54 -32.01
C VAL A 140 -6.59 -30.87 -31.49
N LEU A 141 -7.92 -30.97 -31.40
CA LEU A 141 -8.60 -32.06 -30.70
C LEU A 141 -8.49 -33.44 -31.38
N PRO A 142 -8.51 -33.60 -32.73
CA PRO A 142 -8.31 -34.90 -33.39
C PRO A 142 -6.92 -35.51 -33.13
N VAL A 143 -5.89 -34.69 -32.98
CA VAL A 143 -4.51 -35.14 -32.71
C VAL A 143 -4.36 -35.58 -31.25
N LEU A 144 -5.06 -34.93 -30.32
CA LEU A 144 -5.10 -35.36 -28.91
C LEU A 144 -5.89 -36.66 -28.71
N THR A 145 -6.81 -36.99 -29.63
CA THR A 145 -7.59 -38.23 -29.61
C THR A 145 -7.05 -39.31 -30.55
N GLY A 146 -5.94 -39.04 -31.23
CA GLY A 146 -5.29 -39.97 -32.14
C GLY A 146 -4.48 -41.04 -31.40
N SER A 147 -4.41 -42.25 -31.96
CA SER A 147 -3.77 -43.42 -31.33
C SER A 147 -2.38 -43.76 -31.93
N GLY A 148 -1.84 -42.91 -32.81
CA GLY A 148 -0.51 -43.11 -33.39
C GLY A 148 0.63 -42.75 -32.43
N PRO A 149 1.78 -43.46 -32.46
CA PRO A 149 2.92 -43.17 -31.59
C PRO A 149 3.47 -41.74 -31.77
N ALA A 150 3.35 -41.18 -32.98
CA ALA A 150 3.73 -39.80 -33.27
C ALA A 150 2.76 -38.77 -32.65
N GLU A 151 1.48 -39.10 -32.52
CA GLU A 151 0.43 -38.24 -31.95
C GLU A 151 0.51 -38.23 -30.43
N VAL A 152 0.78 -39.39 -29.81
CA VAL A 152 1.07 -39.52 -28.38
C VAL A 152 2.32 -38.73 -28.00
N LEU A 153 3.41 -38.86 -28.75
CA LEU A 153 4.64 -38.10 -28.51
C LEU A 153 4.40 -36.59 -28.60
N LEU A 154 3.57 -36.16 -29.55
CA LEU A 154 3.16 -34.77 -29.72
C LEU A 154 2.33 -34.22 -28.56
N GLY A 155 1.36 -35.02 -28.10
CA GLY A 155 0.55 -34.70 -26.94
C GLY A 155 1.41 -34.55 -25.68
N VAL A 156 2.40 -35.44 -25.50
CA VAL A 156 3.37 -35.37 -24.41
C VAL A 156 4.26 -34.12 -24.52
N LEU A 157 4.76 -33.78 -25.72
CA LEU A 157 5.55 -32.56 -25.95
C LEU A 157 4.73 -31.27 -25.74
N GLY A 158 3.47 -31.27 -26.14
CA GLY A 158 2.54 -30.16 -25.89
C GLY A 158 2.22 -30.01 -24.40
N ALA A 159 1.93 -31.12 -23.71
CA ALA A 159 1.65 -31.12 -22.27
C ALA A 159 2.88 -30.69 -21.46
N THR A 160 4.08 -31.11 -21.85
CA THR A 160 5.33 -30.68 -21.22
C THR A 160 5.65 -29.21 -21.49
N ALA A 161 5.38 -28.69 -22.69
CA ALA A 161 5.50 -27.26 -22.99
C ALA A 161 4.52 -26.41 -22.15
N VAL A 162 3.26 -26.84 -22.02
CA VAL A 162 2.26 -26.18 -21.16
C VAL A 162 2.66 -26.26 -19.69
N ALA A 163 3.10 -27.43 -19.21
CA ALA A 163 3.57 -27.62 -17.84
C ALA A 163 4.81 -26.79 -17.54
N SER A 164 5.75 -26.65 -18.48
CA SER A 164 6.95 -25.83 -18.29
C SER A 164 6.63 -24.33 -18.28
N VAL A 165 5.68 -23.85 -19.10
CA VAL A 165 5.18 -22.47 -19.01
C VAL A 165 4.44 -22.24 -17.68
N ALA A 166 3.58 -23.16 -17.26
CA ALA A 166 2.87 -23.07 -15.98
C ALA A 166 3.82 -23.09 -14.78
N LEU A 167 4.89 -23.91 -14.83
CA LEU A 167 5.94 -23.96 -13.82
C LEU A 167 6.81 -22.69 -13.82
N LEU A 168 7.12 -22.14 -15.01
CA LEU A 168 7.85 -20.88 -15.12
C LEU A 168 7.04 -19.71 -14.53
N VAL A 169 5.76 -19.61 -14.89
CA VAL A 169 4.85 -18.60 -14.33
C VAL A 169 4.65 -18.81 -12.82
N GLY A 170 4.49 -20.06 -12.38
CA GLY A 170 4.44 -20.40 -10.96
C GLY A 170 5.73 -20.02 -10.21
N ARG A 171 6.90 -20.14 -10.85
CA ARG A 171 8.18 -19.69 -10.31
C ARG A 171 8.30 -18.17 -10.27
N LEU A 172 7.84 -17.46 -11.29
CA LEU A 172 7.81 -15.99 -11.31
C LEU A 172 6.85 -15.45 -10.26
N HIS A 173 5.67 -16.07 -10.09
CA HIS A 173 4.74 -15.76 -8.99
C HIS A 173 5.32 -16.08 -7.62
N ALA A 174 6.02 -17.22 -7.48
CA ALA A 174 6.68 -17.58 -6.24
C ALA A 174 7.85 -16.64 -5.93
N GLN A 175 8.54 -16.10 -6.95
CA GLN A 175 9.56 -15.07 -6.82
C GLN A 175 8.95 -13.73 -6.40
N GLY A 176 7.90 -13.26 -7.08
CA GLY A 176 7.20 -12.02 -6.70
C GLY A 176 6.63 -12.08 -5.28
N ARG A 177 5.97 -13.20 -4.92
CA ARG A 177 5.52 -13.43 -3.53
C ARG A 177 6.66 -13.54 -2.54
N ARG A 178 7.81 -14.10 -2.93
CA ARG A 178 8.99 -14.16 -2.06
C ARG A 178 9.63 -12.80 -1.88
N ILE A 179 9.65 -11.94 -2.89
CA ILE A 179 10.19 -10.59 -2.79
C ILE A 179 9.30 -9.77 -1.86
N VAL A 180 7.98 -9.78 -2.07
CA VAL A 180 7.03 -9.09 -1.18
C VAL A 180 7.04 -9.68 0.24
N ASP A 181 7.16 -11.01 0.40
CA ASP A 181 7.31 -11.65 1.73
C ASP A 181 8.69 -11.39 2.35
N LEU A 182 9.76 -11.26 1.54
CA LEU A 182 11.09 -10.87 2.03
C LEU A 182 11.11 -9.41 2.43
N GLU A 183 10.49 -8.52 1.66
CA GLU A 183 10.34 -7.10 1.95
C GLU A 183 9.51 -6.92 3.19
N ALA A 184 8.33 -7.56 3.31
CA ALA A 184 7.55 -7.56 4.54
C ALA A 184 8.32 -8.15 5.74
N ARG A 185 9.17 -9.17 5.49
CA ARG A 185 10.06 -9.75 6.52
C ARG A 185 11.28 -8.89 6.84
N LEU A 186 11.78 -8.12 5.89
CA LEU A 186 12.88 -7.18 6.05
C LEU A 186 12.36 -5.92 6.75
N GLU A 187 11.19 -5.41 6.39
CA GLU A 187 10.49 -4.35 7.11
C GLU A 187 10.16 -4.77 8.54
N THR A 188 9.71 -6.01 8.77
CA THR A 188 9.53 -6.52 10.15
C THR A 188 10.84 -6.88 10.86
N ALA A 189 11.92 -7.16 10.14
CA ALA A 189 13.26 -7.39 10.72
C ALA A 189 14.03 -6.07 10.96
N GLU A 190 13.77 -5.02 10.19
CA GLU A 190 14.24 -3.64 10.34
C GLU A 190 13.38 -2.86 11.35
N ALA A 191 12.15 -3.33 11.61
CA ALA A 191 11.35 -2.94 12.78
C ALA A 191 11.93 -3.48 14.11
N ARG A 192 12.95 -4.35 14.06
CA ARG A 192 13.84 -4.56 15.21
C ARG A 192 14.67 -3.29 15.34
N PRO A 193 14.68 -2.59 16.49
CA PRO A 193 15.24 -1.24 16.58
C PRO A 193 16.69 -1.26 16.13
N ALA A 194 16.94 -0.81 14.89
CA ALA A 194 18.26 -0.51 14.42
C ALA A 194 18.83 0.49 15.42
N SER A 195 19.96 0.15 16.00
CA SER A 195 20.78 1.10 16.74
C SER A 195 20.87 2.39 15.91
N ARG A 196 20.23 3.47 16.41
CA ARG A 196 20.16 4.80 15.78
C ARG A 196 21.56 5.40 15.69
N GLU A 197 22.35 4.94 14.73
CA GLU A 197 23.53 5.67 14.30
C GLU A 197 23.07 6.76 13.33
N PRO A 198 23.41 8.04 13.57
CA PRO A 198 22.93 9.13 12.76
C PRO A 198 23.49 9.05 11.33
N VAL A 199 22.60 8.96 10.34
CA VAL A 199 22.95 8.98 8.91
C VAL A 199 23.37 10.38 8.50
N LEU A 200 24.60 10.52 7.99
CA LEU A 200 25.14 11.79 7.49
C LEU A 200 24.52 12.16 6.13
N ILE A 201 24.41 13.45 5.85
CA ILE A 201 24.01 13.92 4.51
C ILE A 201 25.13 13.54 3.52
N PRO A 202 24.82 12.81 2.44
CA PRO A 202 25.83 12.43 1.46
C PRO A 202 26.33 13.66 0.69
N ASP A 203 27.58 13.58 0.22
CA ASP A 203 28.19 14.58 -0.66
C ASP A 203 27.64 14.44 -2.10
N ALA A 204 26.34 14.70 -2.25
CA ALA A 204 25.63 14.72 -3.52
C ALA A 204 25.38 16.17 -3.96
N ARG A 205 25.37 16.38 -5.28
CA ARG A 205 25.29 17.71 -5.89
C ARG A 205 24.01 17.86 -6.71
N VAL A 206 23.48 19.07 -6.71
CA VAL A 206 22.31 19.47 -7.50
C VAL A 206 22.55 20.82 -8.17
N ILE A 207 21.90 21.05 -9.31
CA ILE A 207 22.08 22.25 -10.12
C ILE A 207 20.84 23.14 -10.00
N ASP A 208 21.04 24.42 -9.68
CA ASP A 208 19.97 25.40 -9.49
C ASP A 208 19.51 26.09 -10.79
N ALA A 209 18.72 27.17 -10.68
CA ALA A 209 18.21 27.95 -11.81
C ALA A 209 19.28 28.78 -12.55
N THR A 210 20.39 29.10 -11.90
CA THR A 210 21.51 29.87 -12.47
C THR A 210 22.55 28.97 -13.13
N GLY A 211 22.40 27.64 -12.99
CA GLY A 211 23.40 26.65 -13.39
C GLY A 211 24.50 26.47 -12.36
N ALA A 212 24.35 27.02 -11.16
CA ALA A 212 25.30 26.82 -10.07
C ALA A 212 25.08 25.44 -9.44
N GLU A 213 26.19 24.78 -9.10
CA GLU A 213 26.19 23.51 -8.38
C GLU A 213 26.18 23.73 -6.87
N TRP A 214 25.28 23.03 -6.19
CA TRP A 214 25.14 23.04 -4.75
C TRP A 214 25.28 21.63 -4.19
N THR A 215 25.95 21.48 -3.05
CA THR A 215 25.89 20.22 -2.29
C THR A 215 24.64 20.21 -1.41
N LEU A 216 24.08 19.03 -1.15
CA LEU A 216 22.93 18.90 -0.24
C LEU A 216 23.23 19.43 1.17
N ALA A 217 24.46 19.26 1.65
CA ALA A 217 24.92 19.81 2.92
C ALA A 217 24.95 21.35 2.92
N ALA A 218 25.31 21.98 1.79
CA ALA A 218 25.27 23.44 1.66
C ALA A 218 23.83 23.98 1.62
N LEU A 219 22.93 23.31 0.90
CA LEU A 219 21.51 23.70 0.84
C LEU A 219 20.81 23.59 2.20
N SER A 220 21.20 22.60 2.99
CA SER A 220 20.63 22.38 4.33
C SER A 220 21.32 23.15 5.45
N ALA A 221 22.40 23.90 5.17
CA ALA A 221 23.19 24.56 6.21
C ALA A 221 22.42 25.64 6.98
N GLU A 222 21.62 26.44 6.28
CA GLU A 222 20.86 27.55 6.89
C GLU A 222 19.46 27.14 7.32
N ARG A 223 18.87 26.15 6.66
CA ARG A 223 17.48 25.75 6.83
C ARG A 223 17.31 24.28 6.51
N ALA A 224 16.44 23.59 7.23
CA ALA A 224 16.16 22.19 6.92
C ALA A 224 15.55 22.08 5.51
N GLN A 225 15.91 21.02 4.78
CA GLN A 225 15.52 20.83 3.38
C GLN A 225 14.76 19.52 3.23
N LEU A 226 13.49 19.60 2.85
CA LEU A 226 12.76 18.45 2.34
C LEU A 226 13.07 18.29 0.85
N VAL A 227 13.90 17.30 0.55
CA VAL A 227 14.32 16.98 -0.82
C VAL A 227 13.38 15.94 -1.38
N ILE A 228 12.68 16.28 -2.46
CA ILE A 228 11.76 15.36 -3.15
C ILE A 228 12.29 15.06 -4.54
N GLY A 229 12.57 13.78 -4.80
CA GLY A 229 12.94 13.28 -6.10
C GLY A 229 11.77 13.12 -7.03
N VAL A 230 11.91 13.66 -8.25
CA VAL A 230 10.88 13.63 -9.28
C VAL A 230 11.47 13.25 -10.63
N ALA A 231 10.62 12.69 -11.49
CA ALA A 231 10.98 12.35 -12.86
C ALA A 231 9.86 12.81 -13.81
N PRO A 232 10.17 13.49 -14.94
CA PRO A 232 9.17 13.97 -15.91
C PRO A 232 8.21 12.91 -16.48
N GLY A 233 8.55 11.62 -16.40
CA GLY A 233 7.70 10.50 -16.84
C GLY A 233 6.84 9.86 -15.74
N CYS A 234 6.90 10.36 -14.50
CA CYS A 234 6.28 9.75 -13.33
C CYS A 234 4.95 10.44 -12.98
N GLY A 235 3.82 9.76 -13.20
CA GLY A 235 2.47 10.31 -12.92
C GLY A 235 2.28 10.74 -11.46
N ALA A 236 2.64 9.88 -10.51
CA ALA A 236 2.59 10.22 -9.07
C ALA A 236 3.44 11.43 -8.69
N CYS A 237 4.52 11.71 -9.43
CA CYS A 237 5.36 12.88 -9.23
C CYS A 237 4.67 14.17 -9.71
N HIS A 238 3.79 14.09 -10.72
CA HIS A 238 2.99 15.23 -11.17
C HIS A 238 1.92 15.57 -10.12
N ASP A 239 1.17 14.56 -9.68
CA ASP A 239 0.12 14.72 -8.66
C ASP A 239 0.70 15.32 -7.37
N LEU A 240 1.88 14.84 -6.96
CA LEU A 240 2.57 15.35 -5.78
C LEU A 240 3.06 16.79 -5.98
N ALA A 241 3.59 17.11 -7.16
CA ALA A 241 4.04 18.47 -7.48
C ALA A 241 2.92 19.51 -7.36
N GLU A 242 1.66 19.15 -7.69
CA GLU A 242 0.52 20.07 -7.53
C GLU A 242 0.27 20.47 -6.06
N ILE A 243 0.60 19.60 -5.11
CA ILE A 243 0.35 19.80 -3.67
C ILE A 243 1.54 20.47 -2.97
N VAL A 244 2.76 20.32 -3.50
CA VAL A 244 4.00 20.91 -2.94
C VAL A 244 3.92 22.40 -2.59
N PRO A 245 3.25 23.29 -3.34
CA PRO A 245 3.12 24.70 -2.96
C PRO A 245 2.38 24.88 -1.62
N GLN A 246 1.41 24.01 -1.32
CA GLN A 246 0.70 24.02 -0.05
C GLN A 246 1.62 23.59 1.10
N TRP A 247 2.48 22.59 0.88
CA TRP A 247 3.47 22.17 1.89
C TRP A 247 4.51 23.24 2.19
N ARG A 248 5.01 23.94 1.16
CA ARG A 248 5.91 25.09 1.36
C ARG A 248 5.29 26.16 2.23
N HIS A 249 3.99 26.40 2.08
CA HIS A 249 3.26 27.33 2.91
C HIS A 249 3.10 26.81 4.35
N GLY A 250 2.68 25.54 4.51
CA GLY A 250 2.44 24.90 5.81
C GLY A 250 3.70 24.70 6.67
N LEU A 251 4.86 24.53 6.06
CA LEU A 251 6.15 24.38 6.75
C LEU A 251 6.76 25.71 7.23
N GLY A 252 6.05 26.82 7.02
CA GLY A 252 6.26 28.08 7.74
C GLY A 252 7.62 28.75 7.55
N GLY A 253 8.41 28.31 6.57
CA GLY A 253 9.77 28.80 6.35
C GLY A 253 10.85 28.17 7.24
N GLU A 254 10.53 27.16 8.07
CA GLU A 254 11.52 26.40 8.84
C GLU A 254 12.13 25.24 8.04
N VAL A 255 11.33 24.64 7.16
CA VAL A 255 11.76 23.64 6.19
C VAL A 255 11.45 24.17 4.79
N ASP A 256 12.47 24.22 3.95
CA ASP A 256 12.27 24.49 2.53
C ASP A 256 12.03 23.17 1.77
N VAL A 257 11.17 23.20 0.74
CA VAL A 257 10.78 22.01 -0.02
C VAL A 257 11.29 22.14 -1.43
N ILE A 258 12.28 21.34 -1.79
CA ILE A 258 12.90 21.37 -3.11
C ILE A 258 12.57 20.12 -3.92
N LEU A 259 12.35 20.31 -5.22
CA LEU A 259 12.20 19.22 -6.17
C LEU A 259 13.56 18.97 -6.84
N VAL A 260 14.03 17.73 -6.85
CA VAL A 260 15.25 17.32 -7.54
C VAL A 260 14.87 16.39 -8.67
N ALA A 261 15.01 16.87 -9.90
CA ALA A 261 14.73 16.09 -11.09
C ALA A 261 15.94 15.26 -11.50
N ASN A 262 15.73 13.98 -11.83
CA ASN A 262 16.77 13.08 -12.36
C ASN A 262 17.14 13.34 -13.84
N THR A 263 16.72 14.49 -14.39
CA THR A 263 16.93 14.88 -15.79
C THR A 263 17.56 16.26 -15.85
N PRO A 264 18.15 16.65 -16.99
CA PRO A 264 18.61 18.03 -17.18
C PRO A 264 17.50 19.04 -16.89
N ARG A 265 17.86 20.17 -16.26
CA ARG A 265 16.91 21.18 -15.79
C ARG A 265 15.93 21.64 -16.88
N GLU A 266 16.43 21.86 -18.09
CA GLU A 266 15.63 22.29 -19.25
C GLU A 266 14.48 21.34 -19.57
N GLN A 267 14.68 20.03 -19.35
CA GLN A 267 13.65 19.02 -19.52
C GLN A 267 12.69 18.99 -18.35
N ALA A 268 13.19 19.09 -17.13
CA ALA A 268 12.37 19.15 -15.92
C ALA A 268 11.44 20.38 -15.92
N LEU A 269 11.90 21.53 -16.41
CA LEU A 269 11.11 22.77 -16.48
C LEU A 269 9.91 22.68 -17.43
N ARG A 270 9.95 21.83 -18.45
CA ARG A 270 8.80 21.61 -19.34
C ARG A 270 7.61 20.98 -18.61
N VAL A 271 7.87 20.32 -17.49
CA VAL A 271 6.88 19.59 -16.70
C VAL A 271 6.60 20.30 -15.37
N TYR A 272 7.65 20.66 -14.64
CA TYR A 272 7.57 21.25 -13.29
C TYR A 272 7.81 22.76 -13.28
N GLY A 273 7.51 23.46 -14.38
CA GLY A 273 7.79 24.89 -14.53
C GLY A 273 7.18 25.79 -13.45
N ALA A 274 6.06 25.38 -12.84
CA ALA A 274 5.45 26.06 -11.69
C ALA A 274 6.36 26.10 -10.44
N HIS A 275 7.39 25.24 -10.39
CA HIS A 275 8.33 25.13 -9.28
C HIS A 275 9.72 25.65 -9.63
N ASP A 276 9.92 26.40 -10.73
CA ASP A 276 11.24 26.84 -11.22
C ASP A 276 12.18 27.30 -10.11
N ALA A 277 11.73 28.21 -9.23
CA ALA A 277 12.54 28.75 -8.13
C ALA A 277 13.03 27.71 -7.09
N HIS A 278 12.43 26.53 -7.02
CA HIS A 278 12.73 25.46 -6.05
C HIS A 278 12.89 24.10 -6.73
N LEU A 279 13.10 24.11 -8.05
CA LEU A 279 13.43 22.94 -8.84
C LEU A 279 14.94 22.91 -8.97
N TYR A 280 15.52 21.72 -8.90
CA TYR A 280 16.94 21.46 -9.09
C TYR A 280 17.11 20.24 -9.99
N ALA A 281 18.26 20.14 -10.65
CA ALA A 281 18.58 19.01 -11.51
C ALA A 281 19.74 18.19 -10.95
N ASP A 282 19.59 16.86 -10.99
CA ASP A 282 20.64 15.87 -10.79
C ASP A 282 20.57 14.86 -11.94
N PRO A 283 21.07 15.23 -13.15
CA PRO A 283 21.02 14.35 -14.32
C PRO A 283 21.89 13.10 -14.15
N THR A 284 22.78 13.08 -13.15
CA THR A 284 23.64 11.93 -12.83
C THR A 284 23.00 10.94 -11.87
N GLY A 285 21.84 11.26 -11.28
CA GLY A 285 21.13 10.41 -10.32
C GLY A 285 21.91 10.13 -9.03
N THR A 286 22.91 10.96 -8.72
CA THR A 286 23.82 10.77 -7.59
C THR A 286 23.13 10.95 -6.25
N VAL A 287 22.15 11.85 -6.15
CA VAL A 287 21.36 12.09 -4.94
C VAL A 287 20.57 10.84 -4.55
N PHE A 288 19.85 10.24 -5.49
CA PHE A 288 19.03 9.05 -5.21
C PHE A 288 19.89 7.80 -4.99
N SER A 289 20.96 7.64 -5.76
CA SER A 289 21.89 6.52 -5.61
C SER A 289 22.67 6.56 -4.29
N ALA A 290 23.15 7.74 -3.87
CA ALA A 290 23.90 7.90 -2.62
C ALA A 290 23.04 7.67 -1.36
N LEU A 291 21.71 7.75 -1.51
CA LEU A 291 20.74 7.59 -0.44
C LEU A 291 20.00 6.24 -0.48
N GLY A 292 20.40 5.34 -1.38
CA GLY A 292 19.81 4.00 -1.50
C GLY A 292 18.37 3.98 -2.03
N ILE A 293 17.94 5.03 -2.72
CA ILE A 293 16.58 5.19 -3.24
C ILE A 293 16.50 4.61 -4.66
N ALA A 294 15.61 3.64 -4.87
CA ALA A 294 15.46 2.91 -6.13
C ALA A 294 14.36 3.45 -7.08
N GLY A 295 13.60 4.48 -6.68
CA GLY A 295 12.48 4.99 -7.49
C GLY A 295 11.99 6.39 -7.11
N THR A 296 11.17 6.99 -7.98
CA THR A 296 10.53 8.30 -7.78
C THR A 296 8.99 8.17 -7.79
N PRO A 297 8.25 8.95 -6.98
CA PRO A 297 8.77 10.00 -6.13
C PRO A 297 9.37 9.42 -4.84
N ALA A 298 10.38 10.09 -4.29
CA ALA A 298 10.96 9.74 -3.01
C ALA A 298 11.35 11.01 -2.25
N ALA A 299 11.29 11.02 -0.92
CA ALA A 299 11.63 12.19 -0.13
C ALA A 299 12.53 11.88 1.07
N LEU A 300 13.37 12.87 1.39
CA LEU A 300 14.24 12.89 2.57
C LEU A 300 14.20 14.27 3.21
N LEU A 301 14.18 14.30 4.53
CA LEU A 301 14.34 15.53 5.29
C LEU A 301 15.79 15.65 5.74
N LEU A 302 16.46 16.71 5.30
CA LEU A 302 17.83 17.04 5.67
C LEU A 302 17.81 18.10 6.79
N GLY A 303 18.49 17.81 7.89
CA GLY A 303 18.63 18.73 9.01
C GLY A 303 19.81 19.69 8.84
N THR A 304 19.77 20.81 9.56
CA THR A 304 20.85 21.82 9.59
C THR A 304 22.13 21.35 10.28
N ASN A 305 22.09 20.19 10.93
CA ASN A 305 23.21 19.56 11.63
C ASN A 305 24.06 18.64 10.72
N GLY A 306 23.85 18.67 9.41
CA GLY A 306 24.58 17.83 8.46
C GLY A 306 24.13 16.36 8.45
N LYS A 307 22.94 16.06 8.99
CA LYS A 307 22.38 14.70 9.09
C LYS A 307 21.02 14.60 8.40
N VAL A 308 20.68 13.40 7.97
CA VAL A 308 19.33 13.05 7.53
C VAL A 308 18.44 13.00 8.78
N ALA A 309 17.43 13.86 8.82
CA ALA A 309 16.51 13.99 9.93
C ALA A 309 15.35 12.99 9.85
N ALA A 310 14.89 12.68 8.63
CA ALA A 310 13.82 11.71 8.38
C ALA A 310 13.82 11.21 6.92
N GLY A 311 13.16 10.07 6.68
CA GLY A 311 13.16 9.35 5.42
C GLY A 311 14.24 8.26 5.35
N PRO A 312 14.39 7.57 4.20
CA PRO A 312 13.71 7.84 2.95
C PRO A 312 12.22 7.44 2.99
N ALA A 313 11.36 8.30 2.43
CA ALA A 313 9.97 7.98 2.14
C ALA A 313 9.83 7.67 0.64
N LEU A 314 9.30 6.50 0.30
CA LEU A 314 9.20 6.02 -1.08
C LEU A 314 7.73 6.02 -1.54
N GLY A 315 7.45 6.67 -2.67
CA GLY A 315 6.10 6.80 -3.20
C GLY A 315 5.30 7.96 -2.61
N ALA A 316 4.21 8.35 -3.29
CA ALA A 316 3.47 9.57 -2.95
C ALA A 316 2.83 9.52 -1.54
N GLU A 317 2.28 8.37 -1.14
CA GLU A 317 1.62 8.20 0.15
C GLU A 317 2.60 8.36 1.33
N ALA A 318 3.77 7.71 1.27
CA ALA A 318 4.79 7.83 2.30
C ALA A 318 5.36 9.25 2.41
N ILE A 319 5.45 9.98 1.28
CA ILE A 319 5.90 11.37 1.27
C ILE A 319 4.86 12.28 1.93
N VAL A 320 3.57 12.08 1.64
CA VAL A 320 2.48 12.80 2.30
C VAL A 320 2.52 12.56 3.81
N GLU A 321 2.73 11.32 4.24
CA GLU A 321 2.85 10.97 5.66
C GLU A 321 4.06 11.65 6.32
N LEU A 322 5.24 11.58 5.69
CA LEU A 322 6.45 12.25 6.16
C LEU A 322 6.23 13.76 6.32
N VAL A 323 5.71 14.42 5.28
CA VAL A 323 5.44 15.87 5.31
C VAL A 323 4.46 16.21 6.41
N THR A 324 3.40 15.43 6.55
CA THR A 324 2.38 15.64 7.59
C THR A 324 3.00 15.54 8.98
N ALA A 325 3.83 14.53 9.23
CA ALA A 325 4.56 14.36 10.48
C ALA A 325 5.51 15.54 10.76
N VAL A 326 6.18 16.07 9.73
CA VAL A 326 7.10 17.22 9.84
C VAL A 326 6.34 18.53 10.11
N ILE A 327 5.24 18.78 9.39
CA ILE A 327 4.36 19.94 9.62
C ILE A 327 3.83 19.91 11.06
N GLN A 328 3.40 18.74 11.55
CA GLN A 328 2.97 18.56 12.92
C GLN A 328 4.11 18.85 13.91
N ALA A 329 5.32 18.32 13.67
CA ALA A 329 6.48 18.55 14.54
C ALA A 329 6.90 20.03 14.60
N ILE A 330 6.86 20.76 13.48
CA ILE A 330 7.19 22.19 13.41
C ILE A 330 6.11 23.05 14.06
N GLY A 331 4.84 22.75 13.79
CA GLY A 331 3.71 23.43 14.43
C GLY A 331 3.77 23.35 15.96
N VAL A 332 4.32 22.25 16.51
CA VAL A 332 4.58 22.09 17.94
C VAL A 332 5.79 22.93 18.41
N ASN A 333 6.88 23.01 17.64
CA ASN A 333 8.08 23.80 18.00
C ASN A 333 7.80 25.31 18.08
N VAL A 334 7.04 25.86 17.13
CA VAL A 334 6.71 27.30 17.08
C VAL A 334 5.84 27.74 18.27
N MET A 335 4.98 26.84 18.76
CA MET A 335 4.05 27.13 19.86
C MET A 335 4.66 26.88 21.26
N THR A 336 5.72 26.07 21.37
CA THR A 336 6.30 25.65 22.67
C THR A 336 7.71 26.20 22.95
N GLY A 337 8.43 26.68 21.94
CA GLY A 337 9.74 27.31 22.10
C GLY A 337 10.86 26.40 22.60
N GLN A 338 10.74 25.07 22.52
CA GLN A 338 11.79 24.14 22.92
C GLN A 338 12.09 23.09 21.83
N ALA A 339 13.38 22.94 21.47
CA ALA A 339 13.85 21.87 20.60
C ALA A 339 13.83 20.52 21.36
N HIS A 340 13.18 19.51 20.78
CA HIS A 340 13.03 18.21 21.44
C HIS A 340 14.37 17.49 21.66
N GLN A 341 14.72 17.24 22.93
CA GLN A 341 15.51 16.08 23.32
C GLN A 341 14.69 14.80 23.11
N ALA A 342 15.39 13.71 22.76
CA ALA A 342 14.83 12.39 22.49
C ALA A 342 13.91 11.92 23.64
N GLN A 343 12.62 11.78 23.37
CA GLN A 343 11.68 11.18 24.31
C GLN A 343 11.81 9.66 24.32
N GLY A 344 11.77 9.07 25.51
CA GLY A 344 11.70 7.62 25.74
C GLY A 344 10.35 7.01 25.33
N PRO A 345 10.17 5.68 25.50
CA PRO A 345 9.00 4.96 25.01
C PRO A 345 7.70 5.53 25.61
N ARG A 346 6.75 5.91 24.75
CA ARG A 346 5.42 6.41 25.13
C ARG A 346 4.57 5.28 25.73
N LEU A 347 3.84 5.59 26.79
CA LEU A 347 2.79 4.72 27.34
C LEU A 347 1.56 4.76 26.42
N ILE A 348 0.88 3.62 26.25
CA ILE A 348 -0.39 3.54 25.51
C ILE A 348 -1.40 4.48 26.17
N GLY A 349 -1.87 5.49 25.44
CA GLY A 349 -2.73 6.57 25.96
C GLY A 349 -1.99 7.75 26.61
N GLY A 350 -0.74 8.03 26.22
CA GLY A 350 -0.06 9.28 26.57
C GLY A 350 -0.74 10.53 26.00
N GLU A 351 -0.33 11.72 26.46
CA GLU A 351 -0.86 13.01 25.99
C GLU A 351 -0.59 13.19 24.49
N ASP A 352 -1.63 12.98 23.68
CA ASP A 352 -1.64 13.40 22.27
C ASP A 352 -1.98 14.89 22.20
N THR A 353 -1.15 15.68 21.53
CA THR A 353 -1.37 17.13 21.33
C THR A 353 -2.36 17.42 20.19
N GLY A 354 -3.16 16.43 19.80
CA GLY A 354 -4.08 16.49 18.65
C GLY A 354 -5.27 17.42 18.84
N ASP A 355 -5.53 17.83 20.08
CA ASP A 355 -6.68 18.65 20.48
C ASP A 355 -6.65 20.06 19.84
N GLN A 356 -5.49 20.51 19.36
CA GLN A 356 -5.33 21.79 18.64
C GLN A 356 -5.83 21.74 17.19
N TYR A 357 -5.99 20.55 16.61
CA TYR A 357 -6.51 20.35 15.24
C TYR A 357 -8.03 20.17 15.21
N LEU A 358 -8.67 20.27 16.38
CA LEU A 358 -10.11 20.17 16.49
C LEU A 358 -10.77 21.42 15.86
N PRO A 359 -11.80 21.26 15.00
CA PRO A 359 -12.58 22.39 14.52
C PRO A 359 -13.19 23.19 15.67
N ALA A 360 -13.51 24.46 15.41
CA ALA A 360 -14.18 25.29 16.40
C ALA A 360 -15.52 24.66 16.85
N ALA A 361 -15.83 24.80 18.14
CA ALA A 361 -17.07 24.28 18.71
C ALA A 361 -18.30 24.80 17.93
N GLY A 362 -19.25 23.90 17.65
CA GLY A 362 -20.44 24.21 16.84
C GLY A 362 -20.26 23.99 15.33
N PHE A 363 -19.13 23.43 14.88
CA PHE A 363 -19.01 22.91 13.51
C PHE A 363 -20.13 21.88 13.24
N VAL A 364 -20.80 22.05 12.10
CA VAL A 364 -21.86 21.16 11.65
C VAL A 364 -21.26 20.13 10.71
N VAL A 365 -21.31 18.86 11.11
CA VAL A 365 -20.83 17.75 10.31
C VAL A 365 -21.68 17.65 9.04
N PRO A 366 -21.08 17.54 7.83
CA PRO A 366 -21.83 17.36 6.59
C PRO A 366 -22.74 16.12 6.65
N ASP A 367 -24.00 16.28 6.24
CA ASP A 367 -24.96 15.17 6.20
C ASP A 367 -24.74 14.29 4.97
N VAL A 368 -23.77 13.39 5.07
CA VAL A 368 -23.38 12.46 4.00
C VAL A 368 -24.22 11.19 3.99
N ARG A 369 -24.22 10.49 2.86
CA ARG A 369 -24.80 9.15 2.75
C ARG A 369 -23.92 8.13 3.44
N VAL A 370 -24.55 7.33 4.30
CA VAL A 370 -23.93 6.23 5.01
C VAL A 370 -24.66 4.93 4.73
N ARG A 371 -23.89 3.84 4.67
CA ARG A 371 -24.39 2.47 4.57
C ARG A 371 -24.30 1.77 5.92
N HIS A 372 -25.40 1.11 6.29
CA HIS A 372 -25.55 0.29 7.48
C HIS A 372 -25.06 -1.14 7.23
N GLU A 373 -24.91 -1.90 8.30
CA GLU A 373 -24.47 -3.30 8.24
C GLU A 373 -25.44 -4.22 7.47
N ASP A 374 -26.74 -3.94 7.51
CA ASP A 374 -27.76 -4.65 6.74
C ASP A 374 -27.76 -4.29 5.24
N GLY A 375 -26.83 -3.43 4.82
CA GLY A 375 -26.71 -2.93 3.44
C GLY A 375 -27.68 -1.80 3.11
N SER A 376 -28.57 -1.41 4.02
CA SER A 376 -29.44 -0.24 3.83
C SER A 376 -28.61 1.05 3.84
N GLU A 377 -29.10 2.05 3.11
CA GLU A 377 -28.47 3.37 3.04
C GLU A 377 -29.38 4.41 3.69
N SER A 378 -28.81 5.34 4.45
CA SER A 378 -29.52 6.50 4.97
C SER A 378 -28.61 7.72 4.99
N GLN A 379 -29.21 8.89 5.23
CA GLN A 379 -28.43 10.05 5.64
C GLN A 379 -27.82 9.80 7.03
N MET A 380 -26.64 10.38 7.27
CA MET A 380 -25.93 10.25 8.54
C MET A 380 -26.74 10.85 9.69
N SER A 381 -27.44 11.96 9.47
CA SER A 381 -28.41 12.54 10.41
C SER A 381 -29.42 11.52 10.91
N HIS A 382 -30.03 10.76 10.00
CA HIS A 382 -31.00 9.73 10.32
C HIS A 382 -30.36 8.52 11.02
N ALA A 383 -29.13 8.17 10.62
CA ALA A 383 -28.38 7.09 11.27
C ALA A 383 -28.08 7.42 12.74
N LEU A 384 -27.55 8.61 13.01
CA LEU A 384 -27.22 9.05 14.37
C LEU A 384 -28.48 9.22 15.24
N ALA A 385 -29.57 9.80 14.69
CA ALA A 385 -30.82 9.96 15.42
C ALA A 385 -31.43 8.63 15.92
N ARG A 386 -31.20 7.52 15.21
CA ARG A 386 -31.61 6.18 15.67
C ARG A 386 -30.79 5.65 16.83
N LEU A 387 -29.54 6.09 16.95
CA LEU A 387 -28.61 5.67 18.01
C LEU A 387 -28.77 6.52 19.28
N THR A 388 -29.27 7.76 19.16
CA THR A 388 -29.51 8.68 20.28
C THR A 388 -30.96 9.17 20.34
N PRO A 389 -31.94 8.28 20.62
CA PRO A 389 -33.36 8.63 20.60
C PRO A 389 -33.77 9.70 21.62
N ASP A 390 -33.00 9.90 22.69
CA ASP A 390 -33.23 10.93 23.72
C ASP A 390 -32.59 12.30 23.37
N HIS A 391 -32.14 12.50 22.13
CA HIS A 391 -31.38 13.69 21.68
C HIS A 391 -30.07 13.92 22.46
N GLY A 392 -29.50 12.85 23.01
CA GLY A 392 -28.15 12.84 23.56
C GLY A 392 -27.10 13.04 22.46
N ASP A 393 -25.88 13.41 22.85
CA ASP A 393 -24.74 13.33 21.96
C ASP A 393 -24.25 11.88 21.84
N VAL A 394 -23.40 11.57 20.86
CA VAL A 394 -22.71 10.27 20.73
C VAL A 394 -21.31 10.50 20.18
N ALA A 395 -20.31 9.76 20.66
CA ALA A 395 -18.96 9.87 20.11
C ALA A 395 -18.93 9.26 18.71
N VAL A 396 -18.57 10.06 17.72
CA VAL A 396 -18.37 9.65 16.34
C VAL A 396 -16.88 9.69 16.04
N VAL A 397 -16.29 8.55 15.68
CA VAL A 397 -14.85 8.40 15.47
C VAL A 397 -14.59 7.88 14.06
N SER A 398 -13.78 8.60 13.28
CA SER A 398 -13.24 8.10 12.02
C SER A 398 -12.24 6.99 12.31
N TRP A 399 -12.38 5.89 11.58
CA TRP A 399 -11.58 4.68 11.78
C TRP A 399 -11.14 4.12 10.42
N ARG A 400 -9.95 3.53 10.37
CA ARG A 400 -9.39 2.93 9.15
C ARG A 400 -8.70 1.63 9.48
N ASN A 401 -8.98 0.59 8.70
CA ASN A 401 -8.28 -0.68 8.80
C ASN A 401 -6.86 -0.54 8.23
N GLY A 402 -5.85 -1.04 8.95
CA GLY A 402 -4.45 -0.87 8.58
C GLY A 402 -3.82 0.47 8.99
N CYS A 403 -4.55 1.36 9.67
CA CYS A 403 -3.94 2.50 10.33
C CYS A 403 -3.19 2.06 11.61
N GLY A 404 -1.90 2.40 11.72
CA GLY A 404 -1.06 2.05 12.87
C GLY A 404 -1.61 2.56 14.20
N TYR A 405 -2.06 3.81 14.25
CA TYR A 405 -2.65 4.42 15.46
C TYR A 405 -4.02 3.82 15.83
N CYS A 406 -4.81 3.40 14.85
CA CYS A 406 -6.06 2.68 15.12
C CYS A 406 -5.73 1.31 15.75
N GLY A 407 -4.75 0.61 15.17
CA GLY A 407 -4.24 -0.68 15.65
C GLY A 407 -3.82 -0.68 17.12
N GLU A 408 -3.16 0.39 17.57
CA GLU A 408 -2.70 0.55 18.96
C GLU A 408 -3.83 0.57 19.99
N ILE A 409 -5.04 1.01 19.60
CA ILE A 409 -6.18 1.18 20.51
C ILE A 409 -7.36 0.24 20.20
N VAL A 410 -7.17 -0.78 19.35
CA VAL A 410 -8.22 -1.73 18.94
C VAL A 410 -8.91 -2.36 20.14
N GLU A 411 -8.16 -2.85 21.13
CA GLU A 411 -8.73 -3.57 22.28
C GLU A 411 -9.65 -2.66 23.13
N GLN A 412 -9.23 -1.41 23.35
CA GLN A 412 -10.05 -0.41 24.03
C GLN A 412 -11.27 -0.03 23.18
N MET A 413 -11.09 0.06 21.86
CA MET A 413 -12.19 0.36 20.95
C MET A 413 -13.25 -0.74 20.96
N ARG A 414 -12.88 -2.02 21.06
CA ARG A 414 -13.84 -3.13 21.26
C ARG A 414 -14.73 -2.90 22.48
N PHE A 415 -14.13 -2.48 23.59
CA PHE A 415 -14.87 -2.19 24.81
C PHE A 415 -15.88 -1.05 24.61
N PHE A 416 -15.43 0.13 24.17
CA PHE A 416 -16.29 1.31 24.02
C PHE A 416 -17.37 1.13 22.96
N SER A 417 -17.05 0.36 21.91
CA SER A 417 -18.01 0.00 20.88
C SER A 417 -19.11 -0.92 21.45
N GLY A 418 -18.73 -1.90 22.28
CA GLY A 418 -19.67 -2.81 22.94
C GLY A 418 -20.59 -2.15 23.97
N THR A 419 -20.16 -1.04 24.59
CA THR A 419 -21.00 -0.27 25.53
C THR A 419 -21.94 0.73 24.83
N GLY A 420 -21.81 0.89 23.51
CA GLY A 420 -22.59 1.87 22.74
C GLY A 420 -22.12 3.32 22.93
N ASP A 421 -20.94 3.53 23.52
CA ASP A 421 -20.39 4.86 23.79
C ASP A 421 -19.83 5.53 22.52
N VAL A 422 -19.57 4.75 21.47
CA VAL A 422 -18.94 5.19 20.22
C VAL A 422 -19.58 4.58 18.97
N VAL A 423 -19.62 5.39 17.91
CA VAL A 423 -19.99 5.01 16.54
C VAL A 423 -18.77 5.21 15.66
N LEU A 424 -18.41 4.19 14.89
CA LEU A 424 -17.28 4.29 13.95
C LEU A 424 -17.76 4.72 12.56
N LEU A 425 -17.11 5.72 11.99
CA LEU A 425 -17.21 6.08 10.58
C LEU A 425 -16.02 5.49 9.83
N VAL A 426 -16.28 4.72 8.79
CA VAL A 426 -15.26 4.06 7.97
C VAL A 426 -15.50 4.26 6.49
N ASN A 427 -14.47 4.12 5.66
CA ASN A 427 -14.62 4.12 4.21
C ASN A 427 -14.72 2.70 3.65
N GLU A 428 -14.08 1.75 4.33
CA GLU A 428 -14.02 0.35 4.00
C GLU A 428 -15.36 -0.37 4.29
N PRO A 429 -15.57 -1.58 3.74
CA PRO A 429 -16.74 -2.38 4.08
C PRO A 429 -16.81 -2.62 5.60
N VAL A 430 -18.01 -2.51 6.18
CA VAL A 430 -18.26 -2.71 7.61
C VAL A 430 -17.68 -4.04 8.13
N SER A 431 -17.66 -5.08 7.29
CA SER A 431 -17.06 -6.38 7.62
C SER A 431 -15.60 -6.30 8.07
N THR A 432 -14.82 -5.37 7.51
CA THR A 432 -13.39 -5.20 7.86
C THR A 432 -13.17 -4.71 9.30
N VAL A 433 -14.16 -4.01 9.86
CA VAL A 433 -14.17 -3.57 11.26
C VAL A 433 -14.64 -4.73 12.16
N ARG A 434 -15.57 -5.54 11.67
CA ARG A 434 -16.04 -6.75 12.37
C ARG A 434 -14.93 -7.80 12.53
N ASP A 435 -14.06 -7.96 11.53
CA ASP A 435 -12.89 -8.84 11.60
C ASP A 435 -11.93 -8.44 12.73
N GLN A 436 -11.97 -7.17 13.17
CA GLN A 436 -11.20 -6.67 14.31
C GLN A 436 -11.90 -6.90 15.65
N GLY A 437 -13.04 -7.60 15.71
CA GLY A 437 -13.78 -7.89 16.94
C GLY A 437 -14.56 -6.70 17.53
N ILE A 438 -14.76 -5.64 16.74
CA ILE A 438 -15.51 -4.45 17.14
C ILE A 438 -16.99 -4.70 16.78
N GLU A 439 -17.86 -4.81 17.79
CA GLU A 439 -19.25 -5.26 17.62
C GLU A 439 -20.29 -4.12 17.60
N GLY A 440 -19.94 -2.92 18.06
CA GLY A 440 -20.88 -1.80 18.15
C GLY A 440 -21.19 -1.13 16.80
N PRO A 441 -21.87 0.03 16.84
CA PRO A 441 -22.34 0.71 15.64
C PRO A 441 -21.20 1.16 14.71
N VAL A 442 -21.30 0.78 13.44
CA VAL A 442 -20.35 1.17 12.38
C VAL A 442 -21.14 1.65 11.17
N LEU A 443 -20.73 2.78 10.61
CA LEU A 443 -21.33 3.41 9.44
C LEU A 443 -20.27 3.55 8.34
N GLN A 444 -20.55 2.98 7.16
CA GLN A 444 -19.68 3.14 6.00
C GLN A 444 -20.05 4.41 5.23
N VAL A 445 -19.10 5.32 5.05
CA VAL A 445 -19.25 6.54 4.26
C VAL A 445 -19.04 6.23 2.77
N LEU A 446 -19.98 6.67 1.92
CA LEU A 446 -19.98 6.32 0.50
C LEU A 446 -19.40 7.40 -0.42
N ASP A 447 -19.59 8.68 -0.08
CA ASP A 447 -19.33 9.80 -1.00
C ASP A 447 -18.25 10.78 -0.49
N ALA A 448 -17.56 10.42 0.59
CA ALA A 448 -16.55 11.27 1.22
C ALA A 448 -15.56 10.43 2.04
N ASP A 449 -14.39 10.98 2.34
CA ASP A 449 -13.47 10.39 3.32
C ASP A 449 -14.03 10.56 4.75
N ALA A 450 -14.00 9.50 5.56
CA ALA A 450 -14.60 9.48 6.90
C ALA A 450 -13.96 10.51 7.85
N SER A 451 -12.64 10.71 7.79
CA SER A 451 -11.95 11.74 8.56
C SER A 451 -12.23 13.15 8.00
N GLY A 452 -12.30 13.26 6.68
CA GLY A 452 -12.69 14.48 5.97
C GLY A 452 -14.11 14.96 6.31
N VAL A 453 -15.07 14.04 6.49
CA VAL A 453 -16.43 14.37 6.96
C VAL A 453 -16.40 15.02 8.34
N LEU A 454 -15.52 14.56 9.22
CA LEU A 454 -15.32 15.16 10.54
C LEU A 454 -14.47 16.44 10.50
N GLY A 455 -13.98 16.86 9.32
CA GLY A 455 -13.07 18.00 9.19
C GLY A 455 -11.72 17.78 9.87
N LEU A 456 -11.32 16.52 10.08
CA LEU A 456 -10.11 16.11 10.79
C LEU A 456 -9.13 15.44 9.84
N LEU A 457 -7.84 15.59 10.12
CA LEU A 457 -6.77 14.95 9.37
C LEU A 457 -6.35 13.67 10.09
N GLY A 458 -6.64 12.52 9.48
CA GLY A 458 -6.16 11.21 9.94
C GLY A 458 -7.16 10.38 10.73
N THR A 459 -6.70 9.21 11.16
CA THR A 459 -7.47 8.24 11.95
C THR A 459 -6.56 7.65 13.05
N PRO A 460 -7.06 7.35 14.25
CA PRO A 460 -8.42 7.59 14.72
C PRO A 460 -8.60 9.06 15.10
N SER A 461 -9.77 9.63 14.81
CA SER A 461 -10.10 10.99 15.23
C SER A 461 -11.60 11.13 15.41
N GLY A 462 -12.06 11.95 16.36
CA GLY A 462 -13.50 12.02 16.61
C GLY A 462 -13.95 13.02 17.66
N PHE A 463 -15.28 13.16 17.73
CA PHE A 463 -15.99 14.06 18.63
C PHE A 463 -17.34 13.48 19.06
N PRO A 464 -17.89 13.90 20.21
CA PRO A 464 -19.31 13.80 20.48
C PRO A 464 -20.09 14.70 19.51
N VAL A 465 -21.11 14.12 18.91
CA VAL A 465 -21.99 14.78 17.94
C VAL A 465 -23.42 14.69 18.44
N ARG A 466 -24.14 15.81 18.41
CA ARG A 466 -25.59 15.90 18.69
C ARG A 466 -26.27 16.63 17.55
N ASP A 467 -27.24 16.00 16.91
CA ASP A 467 -27.95 16.58 15.75
C ASP A 467 -27.01 17.12 14.66
N LEU A 468 -25.96 16.36 14.33
CA LEU A 468 -24.83 16.75 13.45
C LEU A 468 -23.98 17.94 13.92
N ALA A 469 -24.29 18.57 15.05
CA ALA A 469 -23.44 19.58 15.65
C ALA A 469 -22.39 18.94 16.57
N MET A 470 -21.11 19.24 16.32
CA MET A 470 -20.03 18.82 17.20
C MET A 470 -20.18 19.46 18.59
N GLN A 471 -20.01 18.63 19.61
CA GLN A 471 -19.98 19.05 21.01
C GLN A 471 -18.52 19.22 21.47
N PRO A 472 -18.30 19.98 22.57
CA PRO A 472 -16.98 20.12 23.16
C PRO A 472 -16.38 18.77 23.61
N GLY A 473 -15.05 18.69 23.55
CA GLY A 473 -14.28 17.51 23.92
C GLY A 473 -14.14 16.57 22.74
N GLY A 474 -12.97 16.50 22.11
CA GLY A 474 -12.68 15.64 20.98
C GLY A 474 -11.25 15.13 21.04
N GLY A 475 -10.82 14.42 20.01
CA GLY A 475 -9.45 13.97 19.92
C GLY A 475 -9.00 13.59 18.51
N VAL A 476 -7.72 13.82 18.24
CA VAL A 476 -7.01 13.31 17.06
C VAL A 476 -5.84 12.48 17.56
N GLY A 477 -5.76 11.22 17.14
CA GLY A 477 -4.81 10.25 17.68
C GLY A 477 -5.43 9.33 18.73
N GLY A 478 -4.80 8.18 18.94
CA GLY A 478 -5.35 7.11 19.77
C GLY A 478 -5.52 7.53 21.24
N GLY A 479 -4.55 8.24 21.82
CA GLY A 479 -4.59 8.71 23.20
C GLY A 479 -5.69 9.74 23.45
N SER A 480 -5.79 10.77 22.60
CA SER A 480 -6.85 11.79 22.75
C SER A 480 -8.24 11.21 22.52
N VAL A 481 -8.41 10.31 21.55
CA VAL A 481 -9.69 9.62 21.32
C VAL A 481 -10.07 8.77 22.54
N LEU A 482 -9.12 8.02 23.12
CA LEU A 482 -9.39 7.24 24.33
C LEU A 482 -9.68 8.11 25.55
N ARG A 483 -9.00 9.25 25.70
CA ARG A 483 -9.28 10.22 26.76
C ARG A 483 -10.72 10.74 26.65
N MET A 484 -11.13 11.18 25.46
CA MET A 484 -12.49 11.62 25.17
C MET A 484 -13.51 10.52 25.52
N LEU A 485 -13.28 9.28 25.07
CA LEU A 485 -14.19 8.16 25.33
C LEU A 485 -14.29 7.82 26.82
N ARG A 486 -13.17 7.86 27.56
CA ARG A 486 -13.14 7.64 29.02
C ARG A 486 -13.89 8.72 29.78
N GLU A 487 -13.60 10.00 29.51
CA GLU A 487 -14.28 11.13 30.14
C GLU A 487 -15.79 11.06 29.91
N ARG A 488 -16.19 10.75 28.67
CA ARG A 488 -17.58 10.54 28.28
C ARG A 488 -18.22 9.38 29.02
N ALA A 489 -17.59 8.21 29.02
CA ALA A 489 -18.11 7.03 29.69
C ALA A 489 -18.28 7.22 31.20
N VAL A 490 -17.38 7.99 31.85
CA VAL A 490 -17.56 8.39 33.25
C VAL A 490 -18.77 9.32 33.41
N ALA A 491 -18.96 10.29 32.51
CA ALA A 491 -20.09 11.21 32.56
C ALA A 491 -21.45 10.49 32.35
N HIS A 492 -21.50 9.45 31.52
CA HIS A 492 -22.69 8.64 31.27
C HIS A 492 -22.84 7.46 32.23
N GLY A 493 -21.89 7.25 33.14
CA GLY A 493 -21.92 6.20 34.16
C GLY A 493 -21.62 4.79 33.64
N SER A 494 -21.13 4.63 32.41
CA SER A 494 -20.63 3.35 31.87
C SER A 494 -19.24 2.99 32.40
N LEU A 495 -18.50 3.96 32.96
CA LEU A 495 -17.23 3.76 33.67
C LEU A 495 -17.18 4.48 35.01
N THR A 496 -16.48 3.88 35.99
CA THR A 496 -16.10 4.60 37.22
C THR A 496 -14.83 5.43 36.98
N ALA A 497 -14.64 6.51 37.76
CA ALA A 497 -13.44 7.34 37.67
C ALA A 497 -12.14 6.56 37.91
N GLU A 498 -12.18 5.53 38.77
CA GLU A 498 -11.05 4.66 39.06
C GLU A 498 -10.70 3.73 37.87
N GLN A 499 -11.72 3.19 37.18
CA GLN A 499 -11.53 2.40 35.97
C GLN A 499 -11.00 3.26 34.81
N ALA A 500 -11.52 4.48 34.65
CA ALA A 500 -11.07 5.41 33.62
C ALA A 500 -9.62 5.88 33.82
N ALA A 501 -9.12 5.94 35.06
CA ALA A 501 -7.75 6.31 35.39
C ALA A 501 -6.73 5.16 35.19
N SER A 502 -7.18 3.93 34.90
CA SER A 502 -6.29 2.78 34.76
C SER A 502 -5.48 2.81 33.44
N PRO A 503 -4.14 2.70 33.49
CA PRO A 503 -3.30 2.67 32.30
C PRO A 503 -3.35 1.33 31.54
N VAL A 504 -3.96 0.29 32.12
CA VAL A 504 -4.04 -1.08 31.55
C VAL A 504 -5.47 -1.42 31.10
N PHE A 505 -6.30 -0.41 30.89
CA PHE A 505 -7.70 -0.61 30.50
C PHE A 505 -7.76 -1.30 29.13
N GLY A 506 -8.33 -2.51 29.06
CA GLY A 506 -8.61 -3.25 27.82
C GLY A 506 -7.75 -4.48 27.48
N GLY A 507 -6.70 -4.85 28.22
CA GLY A 507 -5.91 -6.07 27.91
C GLY A 507 -4.78 -6.41 28.90
N ALA A 508 -4.46 -7.72 29.03
CA ALA A 508 -3.51 -8.28 30.00
C ALA A 508 -2.04 -7.85 29.76
N PRO A 509 -1.18 -7.78 30.80
CA PRO A 509 0.22 -7.37 30.64
C PRO A 509 1.00 -8.40 29.82
N LEU A 510 1.69 -7.93 28.78
CA LEU A 510 2.74 -8.71 28.10
C LEU A 510 3.82 -9.06 29.14
N PRO A 511 4.21 -10.34 29.30
CA PRO A 511 5.29 -10.70 30.20
C PRO A 511 6.58 -10.03 29.72
N SER A 512 7.18 -9.21 30.59
CA SER A 512 8.49 -8.63 30.31
C SER A 512 9.52 -9.75 30.13
N PRO A 513 10.46 -9.64 29.17
CA PRO A 513 11.59 -10.55 29.10
C PRO A 513 12.44 -10.30 30.33
N GLY A 514 12.32 -11.19 31.33
CA GLY A 514 13.13 -11.16 32.53
C GLY A 514 14.61 -11.26 32.14
N HIS A 515 15.32 -10.15 32.33
CA HIS A 515 16.77 -10.12 32.31
C HIS A 515 17.29 -11.13 33.35
N ALA A 516 17.98 -12.14 32.85
CA ALA A 516 18.92 -12.91 33.63
C ALA A 516 19.99 -11.95 34.18
N HIS A 517 19.93 -11.68 35.48
CA HIS A 517 21.12 -11.31 36.25
C HIS A 517 21.24 -12.28 37.41
N GLY A 518 22.23 -13.17 37.28
CA GLY A 518 22.78 -13.91 38.40
C GLY A 518 23.63 -12.99 39.27
N GLY A 519 23.70 -13.31 40.56
CA GLY A 519 24.63 -12.66 41.49
C GLY A 519 24.35 -12.94 42.98
N HIS A 520 24.87 -14.08 43.44
CA HIS A 520 25.42 -14.37 44.78
C HIS A 520 24.58 -14.36 46.08
N ASP A 521 24.53 -15.57 46.67
CA ASP A 521 24.93 -15.95 48.04
C ASP A 521 24.59 -15.05 49.26
N HIS A 522 23.73 -15.54 50.16
CA HIS A 522 24.18 -16.18 51.41
C HIS A 522 23.02 -16.65 52.32
N ALA A 523 23.19 -17.88 52.82
CA ALA A 523 22.76 -18.55 54.06
C ALA A 523 21.84 -17.85 55.11
N GLY A 524 20.91 -18.66 55.65
CA GLY A 524 20.28 -18.51 56.98
C GLY A 524 18.93 -19.26 57.06
N HIS A 525 18.90 -20.56 57.37
CA HIS A 525 18.38 -21.11 58.65
C HIS A 525 17.08 -20.45 59.14
N ASP A 526 15.94 -21.16 59.10
CA ASP A 526 15.50 -21.96 60.26
C ASP A 526 14.21 -22.78 60.02
N HIS A 527 14.04 -23.74 60.93
CA HIS A 527 13.22 -24.95 60.97
C HIS A 527 11.68 -24.88 60.88
N ALA A 528 11.15 -26.11 60.64
CA ALA A 528 9.88 -26.71 61.06
C ALA A 528 8.78 -26.69 59.98
N GLY A 529 8.26 -27.79 59.48
CA GLY A 529 8.31 -29.20 59.89
C GLY A 529 6.94 -29.78 59.64
N HIS A 530 6.81 -30.81 58.79
CA HIS A 530 5.80 -31.85 58.94
C HIS A 530 6.14 -33.04 58.04
N ASP A 531 6.05 -34.20 58.67
CA ASP A 531 6.43 -35.53 58.25
C ASP A 531 5.48 -36.17 57.21
N HIS A 532 5.99 -37.30 56.69
CA HIS A 532 5.31 -38.41 56.02
C HIS A 532 5.15 -38.27 54.49
N ALA A 533 5.60 -39.20 53.64
CA ALA A 533 6.10 -40.56 53.85
C ALA A 533 7.00 -41.02 52.68
N HIS A 534 7.88 -41.97 53.02
CA HIS A 534 8.58 -42.96 52.19
C HIS A 534 7.82 -43.35 50.89
N ALA A 535 8.46 -43.62 49.75
CA ALA A 535 9.48 -44.64 49.57
C ALA A 535 10.35 -44.46 48.30
N THR A 536 11.46 -45.19 48.34
CA THR A 536 12.68 -45.26 47.55
C THR A 536 12.58 -45.72 46.07
N PRO A 537 13.69 -45.59 45.32
CA PRO A 537 13.76 -45.69 43.85
C PRO A 537 14.25 -47.07 43.36
N GLU A 538 13.86 -47.45 42.14
CA GLU A 538 14.58 -48.43 41.31
C GLU A 538 14.65 -47.86 39.88
N HIS A 539 15.81 -47.45 39.36
CA HIS A 539 16.90 -48.23 38.77
C HIS A 539 16.57 -48.89 37.42
N VAL A 540 17.43 -48.56 36.43
CA VAL A 540 17.69 -49.26 35.15
C VAL A 540 16.57 -49.15 34.10
N GLY A 541 16.78 -48.83 32.83
CA GLY A 541 17.96 -48.61 32.00
C GLY A 541 17.46 -48.52 30.54
N ARG A 542 18.26 -47.85 29.69
CA ARG A 542 18.32 -47.97 28.22
C ARG A 542 17.14 -48.64 27.50
N HIS A 543 16.42 -47.88 26.68
CA HIS A 543 16.55 -47.96 25.23
C HIS A 543 15.98 -46.72 24.53
#